data_AF-A0A031IET9-F1
#
_entry.id   AF-A0A031IET9-F1
#
_cell.length_a   1.000
_cell.length_b   1.000
_cell.length_c   1.000
_cell.angle_alpha   90.00
_cell.angle_beta   90.00
_cell.angle_gamma   90.00
#
_symmetry.space_group_name_H-M   'P 1'
#
loop_
_entity.id
_entity.type
_entity.pdbx_description
1 polymer ?
#
loop_
_entity_poly.entity_id
_entity_poly.type
_entity_poly.pdbx_seq_one_letter_code
_entity_poly.pdbx_strand_id
1 'polypeptide(L)'
;MTYRSVQKLKMDAIIHFQLRRDIRQVRKKLLLWKDHPGKQFEVLQPIYQNMVYQTRKRTKRSAVEVEALIDRILNRLIKSRWSVLVAFGKLGIRAGLCLIGLFISIVTLFAVFEEFDKTSFTVEPIKESIASFSETTGQWLDGVEWETETEATPEIVPPSNAKKMNPHSKHYRLPEQITTAEELGEAMAYHMNRQEQEFTVQFIGDINQFSRASDGAWKWLEKNEPYVFSMYDGGESEYLDYDYYVDYTFRFKYEVTPEQAQQVRRKVNQIVKKIPVDWSDEQKIRYVNDYVVRHTTYRLKSKESPYTPYSILMNGEGVCDGYALTTLLLLEAAGVEVRYIDGKVSSGLHAWNMVKVKGNWYHLDTTWNDPIPNRPDEVQEDYLMVSDKTLLKDHSWIKSKYPKTALVDYAEN
;
A
#
# COMPACT_ATOMS: atom_id res chain seq x y z
N MET A 1 -18.14 3.57 38.44
CA MET A 1 -17.69 3.13 37.10
C MET A 1 -16.75 4.18 36.56
N THR A 2 -15.46 3.90 36.59
CA THR A 2 -14.43 4.85 36.19
C THR A 2 -14.08 4.56 34.73
N TYR A 3 -14.65 5.34 33.82
CA TYR A 3 -14.29 5.33 32.40
C TYR A 3 -12.80 5.67 32.27
N ARG A 4 -12.04 4.79 31.62
CA ARG A 4 -10.71 5.09 31.11
C ARG A 4 -10.77 5.05 29.59
N SER A 5 -11.01 6.20 28.97
CA SER A 5 -10.68 6.35 27.54
C SER A 5 -9.16 6.36 27.41
N VAL A 6 -8.61 5.32 26.81
CA VAL A 6 -7.20 5.29 26.42
C VAL A 6 -7.15 4.89 24.95
N GLN A 7 -7.05 5.90 24.07
CA GLN A 7 -6.49 5.70 22.74
C GLN A 7 -4.99 5.41 22.88
N LYS A 8 -4.49 4.41 22.15
CA LYS A 8 -3.30 4.57 21.29
C LYS A 8 -3.15 3.42 20.29
N LEU A 9 -3.51 3.76 19.05
CA LEU A 9 -2.86 3.36 17.80
C LEU A 9 -1.41 2.90 17.99
N LYS A 10 -1.03 1.82 17.30
CA LYS A 10 0.37 1.44 17.11
C LYS A 10 1.20 2.66 16.71
N MET A 11 2.38 2.79 17.30
CA MET A 11 3.37 3.85 17.04
C MET A 11 3.45 4.27 15.57
N ASP A 12 3.41 3.32 14.64
CA ASP A 12 3.43 3.53 13.18
C ASP A 12 2.25 4.39 12.68
N ALA A 13 1.04 4.15 13.20
CA ALA A 13 -0.15 4.92 12.83
C ALA A 13 -0.17 6.31 13.50
N ILE A 14 0.42 6.44 14.71
CA ILE A 14 0.67 7.74 15.34
C ILE A 14 1.65 8.56 14.49
N ILE A 15 2.77 7.97 14.10
CA ILE A 15 3.79 8.59 13.24
C ILE A 15 3.18 8.96 11.89
N HIS A 16 2.38 8.07 11.29
CA HIS A 16 1.68 8.33 10.04
C HIS A 16 0.71 9.51 10.14
N PHE A 17 -0.13 9.55 11.18
CA PHE A 17 -1.08 10.64 11.38
C PHE A 17 -0.38 11.97 11.60
N GLN A 18 0.64 11.98 12.45
CA GLN A 18 1.42 13.17 12.80
C GLN A 18 2.22 13.69 11.59
N LEU A 19 2.91 12.81 10.85
CA LEU A 19 3.60 13.19 9.61
C LEU A 19 2.59 13.71 8.57
N ARG A 20 1.44 13.06 8.40
CA ARG A 20 0.41 13.50 7.45
C ARG A 20 -0.10 14.89 7.80
N ARG A 21 -0.32 15.17 9.10
CA ARG A 21 -0.75 16.48 9.60
C ARG A 21 0.31 17.55 9.35
N ASP A 22 1.55 17.29 9.72
CA ASP A 22 2.63 18.27 9.63
C ASP A 22 3.00 18.55 8.15
N ILE A 23 2.95 17.53 7.28
CA ILE A 23 3.11 17.69 5.81
C ILE A 23 1.99 18.54 5.21
N ARG A 24 0.74 18.44 5.70
CA ARG A 24 -0.37 19.29 5.21
C ARG A 24 -0.08 20.78 5.40
N GLN A 25 0.58 21.16 6.49
CA GLN A 25 0.91 22.56 6.80
C GLN A 25 1.92 23.14 5.80
N VAL A 26 2.87 22.33 5.36
CA VAL A 26 3.89 22.73 4.38
C VAL A 26 3.52 22.40 2.93
N ARG A 27 2.33 21.84 2.69
CA ARG A 27 1.89 21.34 1.37
C ARG A 27 1.99 22.38 0.26
N LYS A 28 1.64 23.64 0.53
CA LYS A 28 1.76 24.73 -0.46
C LYS A 28 3.23 24.98 -0.85
N LYS A 29 4.15 24.95 0.12
CA LYS A 29 5.60 25.08 -0.12
C LYS A 29 6.16 23.87 -0.87
N LEU A 30 5.69 22.66 -0.56
CA LEU A 30 6.08 21.46 -1.30
C LEU A 30 5.63 21.50 -2.76
N LEU A 31 4.44 22.06 -3.03
CA LEU A 31 3.93 22.25 -4.39
C LEU A 31 4.70 23.34 -5.16
N LEU A 32 5.10 24.42 -4.49
CA LEU A 32 5.95 25.47 -5.06
C LEU A 32 7.32 24.92 -5.51
N TRP A 33 7.85 23.93 -4.79
CA TRP A 33 9.15 23.32 -5.05
C TRP A 33 9.06 21.94 -5.72
N LYS A 34 7.96 21.61 -6.39
CA LYS A 34 7.69 20.27 -6.96
C LYS A 34 8.81 19.71 -7.86
N ASP A 35 9.56 20.58 -8.54
CA ASP A 35 10.65 20.23 -9.45
C ASP A 35 12.05 20.46 -8.84
N HIS A 36 12.11 20.81 -7.55
CA HIS A 36 13.34 21.16 -6.82
C HIS A 36 13.52 20.25 -5.60
N PRO A 37 14.08 19.03 -5.79
CA PRO A 37 14.12 18.02 -4.73
C PRO A 37 14.88 18.45 -3.48
N GLY A 38 15.96 19.23 -3.65
CA GLY A 38 16.71 19.81 -2.51
C GLY A 38 15.86 20.76 -1.67
N LYS A 39 15.02 21.59 -2.30
CA LYS A 39 14.15 22.53 -1.59
C LYS A 39 12.96 21.85 -0.93
N GLN A 40 12.44 20.77 -1.52
CA GLN A 40 11.44 19.94 -0.84
C GLN A 40 12.04 19.22 0.35
N PHE A 41 13.29 18.78 0.26
CA PHE A 41 14.00 18.22 1.39
C PHE A 41 14.15 19.25 2.52
N GLU A 42 14.61 20.47 2.23
CA GLU A 42 14.69 21.56 3.22
C GLU A 42 13.35 21.84 3.92
N VAL A 43 12.24 21.74 3.19
CA VAL A 43 10.89 21.92 3.74
C VAL A 43 10.44 20.75 4.63
N LEU A 44 10.85 19.52 4.31
CA LEU A 44 10.48 18.30 5.05
C LEU A 44 11.42 17.98 6.20
N GLN A 45 12.67 18.43 6.13
CA GLN A 45 13.73 18.11 7.08
C GLN A 45 13.37 18.45 8.53
N PRO A 46 12.77 19.61 8.86
CA PRO A 46 12.36 19.91 10.23
C PRO A 46 11.27 18.97 10.75
N ILE A 47 10.31 18.61 9.90
CA ILE A 47 9.22 17.67 10.23
C ILE A 47 9.79 16.28 10.50
N TYR A 48 10.70 15.83 9.64
CA TYR A 48 11.39 14.55 9.77
C TYR A 48 12.20 14.49 11.07
N GLN A 49 13.04 15.50 11.33
CA GLN A 49 13.90 15.54 12.51
C GLN A 49 13.09 15.59 13.81
N ASN A 50 12.01 16.38 13.85
CA ASN A 50 11.10 16.40 14.99
C ASN A 50 10.44 15.04 15.20
N MET A 51 9.99 14.38 14.12
CA MET A 51 9.38 13.05 14.22
C MET A 51 10.34 12.00 14.77
N VAL A 52 11.57 11.97 14.26
CA VAL A 52 12.64 11.06 14.73
C VAL A 52 12.92 11.32 16.21
N TYR A 53 13.07 12.58 16.60
CA TYR A 53 13.35 12.97 17.98
C TYR A 53 12.23 12.56 18.95
N GLN A 54 10.97 12.92 18.63
CA GLN A 54 9.81 12.60 19.47
C GLN A 54 9.57 11.09 19.57
N THR A 55 9.78 10.38 18.47
CA THR A 55 9.62 8.92 18.42
C THR A 55 10.69 8.23 19.26
N ARG A 56 11.96 8.63 19.13
CA ARG A 56 13.08 8.07 19.92
C ARG A 56 12.93 8.27 21.41
N LYS A 57 12.35 9.39 21.87
CA LYS A 57 12.05 9.61 23.29
C LYS A 57 10.98 8.67 23.85
N ARG A 58 10.15 8.08 22.98
CA ARG A 58 8.94 7.35 23.35
C ARG A 58 9.01 5.85 22.99
N THR A 59 10.16 5.37 22.53
CA THR A 59 10.35 3.97 22.10
C THR A 59 11.74 3.44 22.48
N LYS A 60 11.85 2.11 22.61
CA LYS A 60 13.11 1.40 22.83
C LYS A 60 13.81 0.97 21.53
N ARG A 61 13.24 1.29 20.35
CA ARG A 61 13.82 0.94 19.05
C ARG A 61 15.13 1.69 18.81
N SER A 62 16.03 1.07 18.05
CA SER A 62 17.26 1.71 17.61
C SER A 62 16.98 2.93 16.72
N ALA A 63 17.92 3.87 16.65
CA ALA A 63 17.78 5.04 15.78
C ALA A 63 17.51 4.65 14.33
N VAL A 64 18.20 3.62 13.84
CA VAL A 64 18.06 3.07 12.49
C VAL A 64 16.65 2.53 12.23
N GLU A 65 16.05 1.82 13.19
CA GLU A 65 14.69 1.30 13.03
C GLU A 65 13.62 2.40 13.07
N VAL A 66 13.85 3.45 13.86
CA VAL A 66 12.96 4.62 13.93
C VAL A 66 13.03 5.42 12.63
N GLU A 67 14.23 5.68 12.14
CA GLU A 67 14.47 6.38 10.87
C GLU A 67 13.88 5.57 9.71
N ALA A 68 14.14 4.26 9.61
CA ALA A 68 13.59 3.41 8.55
C ALA A 68 12.05 3.35 8.58
N LEU A 69 11.44 3.41 9.76
CA LEU A 69 9.99 3.49 9.89
C LEU A 69 9.45 4.83 9.35
N ILE A 70 10.03 5.93 9.83
CA ILE A 70 9.63 7.28 9.45
C ILE A 70 9.87 7.49 7.95
N ASP A 71 10.99 7.02 7.41
CA ASP A 71 11.29 7.05 5.98
C ASP A 71 10.25 6.30 5.17
N ARG A 72 9.86 5.09 5.57
CA ARG A 72 8.81 4.33 4.85
C ARG A 72 7.48 5.07 4.85
N ILE A 73 7.08 5.62 6.00
CA ILE A 73 5.82 6.33 6.16
C ILE A 73 5.84 7.66 5.40
N LEU A 74 6.92 8.43 5.52
CA LEU A 74 7.11 9.71 4.86
C LEU A 74 7.15 9.53 3.33
N ASN A 75 7.88 8.51 2.85
CA ASN A 75 7.89 8.16 1.43
C ASN A 75 6.50 7.76 0.94
N ARG A 76 5.70 7.03 1.72
CA ARG A 76 4.32 6.70 1.38
C ARG A 76 3.43 7.95 1.31
N LEU A 77 3.59 8.87 2.26
CA LEU A 77 2.81 10.12 2.34
C LEU A 77 3.16 11.12 1.23
N ILE A 78 4.42 11.15 0.79
CA ILE A 78 4.88 12.06 -0.28
C ILE A 78 4.64 11.46 -1.67
N LYS A 79 4.90 10.15 -1.85
CA LYS A 79 4.65 9.44 -3.13
C LYS A 79 3.18 9.44 -3.53
N SER A 80 2.26 9.62 -2.58
CA SER A 80 0.83 9.74 -2.85
C SER A 80 0.48 10.89 -3.82
N ARG A 81 1.34 11.91 -4.06
CA ARG A 81 1.12 12.88 -5.17
C ARG A 81 2.34 13.41 -5.94
N TRP A 82 3.60 13.30 -5.49
CA TRP A 82 4.76 13.86 -6.22
C TRP A 82 6.06 13.09 -5.93
N SER A 83 6.83 12.76 -6.97
CA SER A 83 8.08 12.01 -6.89
C SER A 83 9.27 12.93 -6.55
N VAL A 84 9.61 13.02 -5.27
CA VAL A 84 10.93 13.46 -4.83
C VAL A 84 11.30 12.65 -3.60
N LEU A 85 12.43 11.95 -3.70
CA LEU A 85 13.40 11.59 -2.66
C LEU A 85 14.25 10.41 -3.17
N VAL A 86 14.88 10.59 -4.35
CA VAL A 86 16.10 9.85 -4.67
C VAL A 86 17.23 10.60 -3.98
N ALA A 87 17.57 10.17 -2.77
CA ALA A 87 18.86 10.36 -2.05
C ALA A 87 18.68 10.52 -0.52
N PHE A 88 18.23 9.48 0.18
CA PHE A 88 18.52 9.31 1.62
C PHE A 88 19.27 8.01 1.90
N GLY A 89 20.13 7.61 0.95
CA GLY A 89 21.01 6.44 1.05
C GLY A 89 22.47 6.72 0.67
N LYS A 90 22.88 8.00 0.67
CA LYS A 90 24.29 8.39 0.43
C LYS A 90 24.73 9.50 1.39
N LEU A 91 24.63 9.23 2.69
CA LEU A 91 25.47 9.87 3.71
C LEU A 91 25.62 8.97 4.94
N GLY A 92 25.74 7.67 4.72
CA GLY A 92 26.44 6.78 5.65
C GLY A 92 27.94 7.06 5.58
N ILE A 93 28.37 8.25 5.98
CA ILE A 93 29.78 8.54 6.23
C ILE A 93 29.95 8.52 7.75
N ARG A 94 30.18 7.30 8.26
CA ARG A 94 31.06 6.96 9.40
C ARG A 94 30.69 5.59 9.97
N ALA A 95 31.08 4.53 9.26
CA ALA A 95 31.58 3.30 9.87
C ALA A 95 32.22 2.43 8.78
N GLY A 96 33.53 2.18 8.87
CA GLY A 96 34.20 1.11 8.12
C GLY A 96 35.07 1.57 6.96
N LEU A 97 36.26 2.09 7.30
CA LEU A 97 37.36 2.43 6.41
C LEU A 97 37.88 1.26 5.55
N CYS A 98 38.46 1.65 4.41
CA CYS A 98 39.55 1.03 3.65
C CYS A 98 39.25 -0.27 2.87
N LEU A 99 39.50 -0.24 1.54
CA LEU A 99 40.84 -0.51 1.00
C LEU A 99 40.87 -0.41 -0.55
N ILE A 100 41.80 0.41 -1.05
CA ILE A 100 42.56 0.27 -2.33
C ILE A 100 41.72 0.40 -3.63
N GLY A 101 41.96 1.30 -4.58
CA GLY A 101 43.11 2.09 -4.99
C GLY A 101 42.92 2.42 -6.49
N LEU A 102 43.65 3.43 -7.00
CA LEU A 102 43.73 3.94 -8.40
C LEU A 102 42.65 4.97 -8.77
N PHE A 103 42.86 6.28 -8.57
CA PHE A 103 43.81 7.22 -9.24
C PHE A 103 43.68 7.27 -10.77
N ILE A 104 43.59 8.50 -11.29
CA ILE A 104 43.50 8.97 -12.69
C ILE A 104 42.04 8.93 -13.21
N SER A 105 41.34 10.04 -13.51
CA SER A 105 41.77 11.30 -14.12
C SER A 105 41.04 12.52 -13.51
N ILE A 106 41.77 13.25 -12.68
CA ILE A 106 41.60 14.69 -12.48
C ILE A 106 42.05 15.36 -13.77
N VAL A 107 41.33 16.38 -14.26
CA VAL A 107 41.84 17.62 -14.87
C VAL A 107 40.72 18.45 -15.51
N THR A 108 39.58 17.87 -15.91
CA THR A 108 38.51 18.66 -16.56
C THR A 108 37.51 19.31 -15.60
N LEU A 109 37.54 18.99 -14.30
CA LEU A 109 36.63 19.57 -13.30
C LEU A 109 37.25 20.70 -12.47
N PHE A 110 38.46 21.16 -12.81
CA PHE A 110 39.13 22.26 -12.08
C PHE A 110 38.72 23.66 -12.55
N ALA A 111 38.04 23.80 -13.70
CA ALA A 111 37.63 25.11 -14.23
C ALA A 111 36.19 25.52 -13.84
N VAL A 112 35.40 24.62 -13.25
CA VAL A 112 34.03 24.93 -12.78
C VAL A 112 34.02 25.28 -11.28
N PHE A 113 35.11 24.99 -10.55
CA PHE A 113 35.21 25.22 -9.11
C PHE A 113 35.60 26.64 -8.71
N GLU A 114 36.19 27.45 -9.61
CA GLU A 114 36.62 28.82 -9.27
C GLU A 114 35.47 29.84 -9.22
N GLU A 115 34.27 29.50 -9.70
CA GLU A 115 33.11 30.41 -9.62
C GLU A 115 32.17 30.11 -8.45
N PHE A 116 32.41 29.03 -7.69
CA PHE A 116 31.60 28.69 -6.50
C PHE A 116 32.24 29.12 -5.16
N ASP A 117 33.46 29.65 -5.18
CA ASP A 117 34.24 29.99 -3.98
C ASP A 117 33.92 31.38 -3.39
N LYS A 118 32.68 31.86 -3.58
CA LYS A 118 32.19 33.13 -2.99
C LYS A 118 30.99 32.99 -2.07
N THR A 119 30.64 31.78 -1.63
CA THR A 119 29.63 31.60 -0.58
C THR A 119 30.01 30.49 0.40
N SER A 120 31.16 30.65 1.07
CA SER A 120 31.44 29.92 2.30
C SER A 120 30.59 30.48 3.43
N PHE A 121 29.38 29.94 3.62
CA PHE A 121 28.65 30.14 4.86
C PHE A 121 29.15 29.13 5.90
N THR A 122 29.94 29.63 6.84
CA THR A 122 30.32 28.95 8.08
C THR A 122 29.06 28.58 8.85
N VAL A 123 28.88 27.29 9.15
CA VAL A 123 27.85 26.83 10.09
C VAL A 123 28.36 27.09 11.51
N GLU A 124 27.83 28.13 12.16
CA GLU A 124 28.01 28.33 13.60
C GLU A 124 27.38 27.17 14.40
N PRO A 125 27.95 26.83 15.57
CA PRO A 125 27.34 25.86 16.47
C PRO A 125 26.00 26.39 17.00
N ILE A 126 25.02 25.48 17.08
CA ILE A 126 23.62 25.72 17.45
C ILE A 126 23.50 26.63 18.68
N LYS A 127 23.04 27.86 18.47
CA LYS A 127 22.57 28.76 19.53
C LYS A 127 21.08 29.05 19.40
N GLU A 128 20.37 28.77 20.50
CA GLU A 128 19.13 29.42 20.99
C GLU A 128 17.87 29.54 20.13
N SER A 129 17.84 29.13 18.86
CA SER A 129 16.59 29.16 18.07
C SER A 129 15.62 27.99 18.34
N ILE A 130 16.04 27.00 19.15
CA ILE A 130 15.16 25.90 19.59
C ILE A 130 14.20 26.36 20.71
N ALA A 131 14.55 27.40 21.47
CA ALA A 131 13.70 27.89 22.56
C ALA A 131 12.40 28.51 22.01
N SER A 132 12.46 29.27 20.91
CA SER A 132 11.30 30.01 20.40
C SER A 132 10.25 29.18 19.65
N PHE A 133 10.62 28.00 19.12
CA PHE A 133 9.63 27.09 18.51
C PHE A 133 9.01 26.12 19.54
N SER A 134 9.64 25.96 20.71
CA SER A 134 9.15 25.07 21.77
C SER A 134 8.04 25.69 22.62
N GLU A 135 7.96 27.03 22.71
CA GLU A 135 6.98 27.69 23.58
C GLU A 135 5.59 27.87 22.95
N THR A 136 5.47 27.93 21.62
CA THR A 136 4.16 28.19 20.97
C THR A 136 3.36 26.94 20.59
N THR A 137 3.90 25.74 20.75
CA THR A 137 3.18 24.48 20.42
C THR A 137 2.84 23.61 21.63
N GLY A 138 3.09 24.11 22.85
CA GLY A 138 2.85 23.41 24.11
C GLY A 138 1.73 23.96 25.01
N GLN A 139 1.10 25.09 24.67
CA GLN A 139 0.17 25.80 25.58
C GLN A 139 -1.24 26.04 25.00
N TRP A 140 -1.93 25.00 24.52
CA TRP A 140 -3.32 25.16 24.04
C TRP A 140 -4.28 24.08 24.55
N LEU A 141 -4.17 23.70 25.82
CA LEU A 141 -5.24 22.98 26.54
C LEU A 141 -5.68 23.66 27.84
N ASP A 142 -5.08 24.79 28.21
CA ASP A 142 -5.46 25.54 29.40
C ASP A 142 -6.52 26.59 29.03
N GLY A 143 -7.79 26.18 28.97
CA GLY A 143 -8.92 27.14 28.87
C GLY A 143 -10.03 26.85 27.86
N VAL A 144 -10.18 25.63 27.36
CA VAL A 144 -11.37 25.29 26.57
C VAL A 144 -12.51 24.93 27.51
N GLU A 145 -13.52 25.80 27.56
CA GLU A 145 -14.79 25.60 28.27
C GLU A 145 -15.62 24.52 27.56
N TRP A 146 -16.29 23.69 28.37
CA TRP A 146 -17.04 22.51 27.94
C TRP A 146 -18.53 22.89 27.94
N GLU A 147 -19.18 22.86 26.77
CA GLU A 147 -20.66 22.91 26.72
C GLU A 147 -21.25 21.50 26.79
N THR A 148 -22.28 21.36 27.62
CA THR A 148 -23.09 20.17 27.85
C THR A 148 -24.38 20.16 27.02
N GLU A 149 -24.93 18.95 26.88
CA GLU A 149 -26.23 18.54 26.30
C GLU A 149 -26.22 18.29 24.78
N THR A 150 -26.84 17.22 24.25
CA THR A 150 -28.08 16.54 24.64
C THR A 150 -28.02 15.04 24.30
N GLU A 151 -28.75 14.23 25.07
CA GLU A 151 -29.09 12.85 24.70
C GLU A 151 -29.89 12.85 23.40
N ALA A 152 -29.39 12.15 22.39
CA ALA A 152 -30.19 11.60 21.33
C ALA A 152 -29.71 10.17 21.09
N THR A 153 -30.47 9.21 21.60
CA THR A 153 -30.42 7.81 21.13
C THR A 153 -30.90 7.76 19.69
N PRO A 154 -30.08 7.31 18.71
CA PRO A 154 -30.61 6.86 17.44
C PRO A 154 -31.05 5.40 17.60
N GLU A 155 -32.32 5.19 17.32
CA GLU A 155 -32.93 3.88 17.10
C GLU A 155 -32.13 3.12 16.03
N ILE A 156 -31.60 1.95 16.39
CA ILE A 156 -30.91 1.04 15.46
C ILE A 156 -31.98 0.47 14.53
N VAL A 157 -32.07 1.00 13.31
CA VAL A 157 -32.80 0.36 12.22
C VAL A 157 -31.83 -0.59 11.53
N PRO A 158 -32.00 -1.92 11.63
CA PRO A 158 -31.18 -2.84 10.85
C PRO A 158 -31.49 -2.63 9.36
N PRO A 159 -30.50 -2.57 8.45
CA PRO A 159 -30.76 -2.64 7.03
C PRO A 159 -31.23 -4.06 6.67
N SER A 160 -32.52 -4.31 6.88
CA SER A 160 -33.29 -5.32 6.16
C SER A 160 -33.33 -4.91 4.69
N ASN A 161 -32.35 -5.38 3.93
CA ASN A 161 -32.50 -5.76 2.51
C ASN A 161 -31.21 -6.46 2.06
N ALA A 162 -31.06 -7.73 2.46
CA ALA A 162 -30.08 -8.63 1.88
C ALA A 162 -30.38 -8.82 0.38
N LYS A 163 -29.92 -7.88 -0.46
CA LYS A 163 -29.86 -8.08 -1.90
C LYS A 163 -28.79 -9.14 -2.17
N LYS A 164 -29.28 -10.35 -2.47
CA LYS A 164 -28.59 -11.56 -2.97
C LYS A 164 -27.07 -11.40 -3.15
N MET A 165 -26.33 -12.02 -2.22
CA MET A 165 -24.87 -12.20 -2.24
C MET A 165 -24.41 -13.02 -3.46
N ASN A 166 -23.23 -12.70 -3.99
CA ASN A 166 -22.63 -13.27 -5.20
C ASN A 166 -21.58 -14.37 -4.86
N PRO A 167 -21.49 -15.47 -5.64
CA PRO A 167 -20.57 -16.62 -5.46
C PRO A 167 -19.05 -16.49 -5.65
N HIS A 168 -18.49 -15.32 -6.02
CA HIS A 168 -17.11 -15.27 -6.54
C HIS A 168 -16.10 -14.40 -5.77
N SER A 169 -16.47 -13.80 -4.63
CA SER A 169 -15.50 -13.62 -3.54
C SER A 169 -15.59 -14.88 -2.69
N LYS A 170 -14.53 -15.30 -1.99
CA LYS A 170 -14.71 -16.23 -0.85
C LYS A 170 -15.95 -15.74 -0.09
N HIS A 171 -16.91 -16.62 0.13
CA HIS A 171 -18.15 -16.27 0.81
C HIS A 171 -17.81 -15.99 2.26
N TYR A 172 -17.26 -14.81 2.53
CA TYR A 172 -17.11 -14.32 3.89
C TYR A 172 -18.53 -14.21 4.43
N ARG A 173 -18.82 -15.10 5.38
CA ARG A 173 -19.88 -14.89 6.34
C ARG A 173 -19.24 -14.08 7.46
N LEU A 174 -19.95 -13.07 7.95
CA LEU A 174 -19.51 -12.40 9.15
C LEU A 174 -19.39 -13.48 10.25
N PRO A 175 -18.21 -13.66 10.88
CA PRO A 175 -18.05 -14.66 11.93
C PRO A 175 -19.06 -14.42 13.05
N GLU A 176 -19.62 -15.49 13.61
CA GLU A 176 -20.59 -15.39 14.73
C GLU A 176 -19.94 -14.79 15.98
N GLN A 177 -18.65 -15.06 16.17
CA GLN A 177 -17.81 -14.50 17.22
C GLN A 177 -16.45 -14.15 16.62
N ILE A 178 -15.88 -13.04 17.07
CA ILE A 178 -14.61 -12.53 16.56
C ILE A 178 -13.65 -12.42 17.73
N THR A 179 -12.80 -13.43 17.90
CA THR A 179 -11.87 -13.57 19.03
C THR A 179 -10.41 -13.63 18.57
N THR A 180 -10.19 -13.80 17.26
CA THR A 180 -8.86 -13.97 16.68
C THR A 180 -8.55 -12.91 15.61
N ALA A 181 -7.27 -12.81 15.26
CA ALA A 181 -6.81 -11.97 14.15
C ALA A 181 -7.43 -12.38 12.81
N GLU A 182 -7.60 -13.68 12.58
CA GLU A 182 -8.16 -14.22 11.35
C GLU A 182 -9.64 -13.87 11.24
N GLU A 183 -10.45 -14.15 12.27
CA GLU A 183 -11.87 -13.80 12.29
C GLU A 183 -12.08 -12.29 12.13
N LEU A 184 -11.25 -11.46 12.77
CA LEU A 184 -11.32 -10.01 12.60
C LEU A 184 -10.96 -9.60 11.17
N GLY A 185 -9.95 -10.24 10.57
CA GLY A 185 -9.58 -10.06 9.17
C GLY A 185 -10.70 -10.46 8.20
N GLU A 186 -11.39 -11.56 8.47
CA GLU A 186 -12.55 -12.03 7.71
C GLU A 186 -13.73 -11.07 7.81
N ALA A 187 -14.01 -10.55 9.01
CA ALA A 187 -15.03 -9.53 9.23
C ALA A 187 -14.71 -8.23 8.50
N MET A 188 -13.46 -7.77 8.56
CA MET A 188 -13.03 -6.61 7.77
C MET A 188 -13.16 -6.88 6.27
N ALA A 189 -12.73 -8.05 5.79
CA ALA A 189 -12.86 -8.45 4.38
C ALA A 189 -14.32 -8.48 3.93
N TYR A 190 -15.24 -8.90 4.80
CA TYR A 190 -16.69 -8.89 4.54
C TYR A 190 -17.19 -7.49 4.20
N HIS A 191 -16.92 -6.51 5.06
CA HIS A 191 -17.39 -5.13 4.87
C HIS A 191 -16.65 -4.43 3.73
N MET A 192 -15.33 -4.59 3.66
CA MET A 192 -14.51 -3.96 2.63
C MET A 192 -14.81 -4.50 1.22
N ASN A 193 -15.16 -5.79 1.08
CA ASN A 193 -15.65 -6.32 -0.20
C ASN A 193 -16.95 -5.65 -0.67
N ARG A 194 -17.77 -5.14 0.25
CA ARG A 194 -19.00 -4.41 -0.07
C ARG A 194 -18.78 -2.90 -0.23
N GLN A 195 -17.53 -2.45 -0.10
CA GLN A 195 -17.15 -1.03 -0.12
C GLN A 195 -17.94 -0.21 0.92
N GLU A 196 -18.28 -0.84 2.05
CA GLU A 196 -18.94 -0.15 3.16
C GLU A 196 -17.97 0.87 3.76
N GLN A 197 -18.35 2.15 3.70
CA GLN A 197 -17.48 3.24 4.15
C GLN A 197 -17.45 3.37 5.67
N GLU A 198 -18.47 2.86 6.36
CA GLU A 198 -18.56 2.89 7.81
C GLU A 198 -19.18 1.60 8.32
N PHE A 199 -18.51 0.95 9.27
CA PHE A 199 -19.00 -0.26 9.91
C PHE A 199 -18.30 -0.49 11.26
N THR A 200 -18.94 -1.22 12.15
CA THR A 200 -18.41 -1.60 13.46
C THR A 200 -18.31 -3.11 13.57
N VAL A 201 -17.16 -3.59 14.04
CA VAL A 201 -16.90 -4.98 14.31
C VAL A 201 -16.67 -5.15 15.81
N GLN A 202 -17.45 -6.02 16.45
CA GLN A 202 -17.26 -6.35 17.86
C GLN A 202 -16.23 -7.48 17.99
N PHE A 203 -15.12 -7.21 18.67
CA PHE A 203 -14.12 -8.20 19.02
C PHE A 203 -14.34 -8.68 20.46
N ILE A 204 -14.49 -9.97 20.68
CA ILE A 204 -14.66 -10.58 22.01
C ILE A 204 -13.28 -10.87 22.58
N GLY A 205 -12.93 -10.19 23.67
CA GLY A 205 -11.65 -10.30 24.36
C GLY A 205 -11.19 -8.95 24.94
N ASP A 206 -10.19 -9.02 25.81
CA ASP A 206 -9.61 -7.82 26.44
C ASP A 206 -8.83 -6.95 25.43
N ILE A 207 -8.55 -5.70 25.81
CA ILE A 207 -7.84 -4.74 24.96
C ILE A 207 -6.46 -5.20 24.45
N ASN A 208 -5.74 -6.04 25.20
CA ASN A 208 -4.45 -6.57 24.76
C ASN A 208 -4.63 -7.67 23.71
N GLN A 209 -5.66 -8.51 23.86
CA GLN A 209 -6.04 -9.51 22.86
C GLN A 209 -6.48 -8.81 21.57
N PHE A 210 -7.35 -7.81 21.68
CA PHE A 210 -7.78 -6.98 20.56
C PHE A 210 -6.59 -6.32 19.85
N SER A 211 -5.66 -5.71 20.59
CA SER A 211 -4.50 -5.04 19.98
C SER A 211 -3.65 -6.01 19.15
N ARG A 212 -3.41 -7.23 19.63
CA ARG A 212 -2.70 -8.27 18.86
C ARG A 212 -3.52 -8.77 17.68
N ALA A 213 -4.83 -8.93 17.86
CA ALA A 213 -5.73 -9.39 16.81
C ALA A 213 -5.86 -8.38 15.67
N SER A 214 -6.04 -7.10 15.96
CA SER A 214 -6.12 -6.00 14.99
C SER A 214 -4.88 -5.97 14.09
N ASP A 215 -3.70 -6.14 14.68
CA ASP A 215 -2.43 -6.22 13.94
C ASP A 215 -2.34 -7.42 13.01
N GLY A 216 -2.81 -8.57 13.50
CA GLY A 216 -2.84 -9.80 12.74
C GLY A 216 -3.89 -9.74 11.63
N ALA A 217 -5.02 -9.08 11.85
CA ALA A 217 -6.11 -8.92 10.89
C ALA A 217 -5.65 -8.17 9.64
N TRP A 218 -4.92 -7.06 9.80
CA TRP A 218 -4.33 -6.33 8.66
C TRP A 218 -3.33 -7.17 7.88
N LYS A 219 -2.47 -7.96 8.56
CA LYS A 219 -1.53 -8.87 7.90
C LYS A 219 -2.26 -10.02 7.19
N TRP A 220 -3.34 -10.50 7.79
CA TRP A 220 -4.18 -11.54 7.21
C TRP A 220 -4.87 -11.00 5.95
N LEU A 221 -5.38 -9.77 5.96
CA LEU A 221 -5.96 -9.10 4.79
C LEU A 221 -4.93 -8.92 3.67
N GLU A 222 -3.76 -8.36 3.96
CA GLU A 222 -2.67 -8.18 2.97
C GLU A 222 -2.32 -9.50 2.29
N LYS A 223 -2.26 -10.59 3.08
CA LYS A 223 -1.89 -11.92 2.59
C LYS A 223 -3.01 -12.63 1.82
N ASN A 224 -4.25 -12.55 2.31
CA ASN A 224 -5.33 -13.41 1.84
C ASN A 224 -6.32 -12.70 0.92
N GLU A 225 -6.43 -11.38 1.02
CA GLU A 225 -7.40 -10.53 0.31
C GLU A 225 -6.70 -9.33 -0.37
N PRO A 226 -5.73 -9.58 -1.26
CA PRO A 226 -4.91 -8.52 -1.87
C PRO A 226 -5.74 -7.53 -2.68
N TYR A 227 -6.82 -7.96 -3.34
CA TYR A 227 -7.73 -7.03 -4.04
C TYR A 227 -8.35 -6.03 -3.07
N VAL A 228 -8.94 -6.52 -1.98
CA VAL A 228 -9.60 -5.68 -0.98
C VAL A 228 -8.61 -4.74 -0.31
N PHE A 229 -7.42 -5.26 0.01
CA PHE A 229 -6.33 -4.49 0.58
C PHE A 229 -5.87 -3.37 -0.36
N SER A 230 -5.74 -3.65 -1.67
CA SER A 230 -5.32 -2.65 -2.67
C SER A 230 -6.40 -1.62 -2.99
N MET A 231 -7.68 -1.93 -2.80
CA MET A 231 -8.76 -0.95 -2.99
C MET A 231 -8.93 0.03 -1.82
N TYR A 232 -8.25 -0.19 -0.69
CA TYR A 232 -8.30 0.71 0.46
C TYR A 232 -7.41 1.95 0.27
N ASP A 233 -8.02 3.14 0.28
CA ASP A 233 -7.34 4.46 0.13
C ASP A 233 -7.21 5.20 1.48
N GLY A 234 -7.11 4.44 2.57
CA GLY A 234 -7.02 5.00 3.91
C GLY A 234 -8.37 5.23 4.57
N GLY A 235 -8.33 5.77 5.79
CA GLY A 235 -9.51 5.94 6.61
C GLY A 235 -9.13 6.23 8.05
N GLU A 236 -10.13 6.21 8.91
CA GLU A 236 -9.99 6.35 10.35
C GLU A 236 -10.60 5.13 11.02
N SER A 237 -10.13 4.84 12.24
CA SER A 237 -10.71 3.78 13.04
C SER A 237 -10.66 4.17 14.50
N GLU A 238 -11.73 3.88 15.23
CA GLU A 238 -11.88 4.16 16.65
C GLU A 238 -12.35 2.89 17.36
N TYR A 239 -11.99 2.74 18.63
CA TYR A 239 -12.45 1.61 19.43
C TYR A 239 -12.99 2.05 20.78
N LEU A 240 -13.98 1.31 21.28
CA LEU A 240 -14.53 1.42 22.62
C LEU A 240 -14.28 0.11 23.36
N ASP A 241 -13.63 0.20 24.52
CA ASP A 241 -13.25 -0.93 25.36
C ASP A 241 -14.29 -1.12 26.48
N TYR A 242 -14.81 -2.35 26.61
CA TYR A 242 -15.80 -2.77 27.60
C TYR A 242 -15.28 -3.91 28.49
N ASP A 243 -13.96 -4.00 28.67
CA ASP A 243 -13.20 -5.01 29.44
C ASP A 243 -13.20 -6.43 28.84
N TYR A 244 -14.36 -6.93 28.40
CA TYR A 244 -14.53 -8.29 27.84
C TYR A 244 -14.77 -8.31 26.34
N TYR A 245 -15.02 -7.15 25.74
CA TYR A 245 -15.12 -6.98 24.31
C TYR A 245 -14.74 -5.55 23.92
N VAL A 246 -14.40 -5.38 22.65
CA VAL A 246 -14.01 -4.11 22.04
C VAL A 246 -14.87 -3.90 20.80
N ASP A 247 -15.63 -2.80 20.77
CA ASP A 247 -16.30 -2.36 19.54
C ASP A 247 -15.28 -1.58 18.71
N TYR A 248 -15.00 -2.05 17.50
CA TYR A 248 -14.02 -1.45 16.59
C TYR A 248 -14.72 -0.87 15.36
N THR A 249 -14.83 0.45 15.33
CA THR A 249 -15.50 1.20 14.26
C THR A 249 -14.48 1.68 13.23
N PHE A 250 -14.81 1.47 11.97
CA PHE A 250 -14.01 1.86 10.82
C PHE A 250 -14.75 2.91 9.99
N ARG A 251 -14.02 3.90 9.49
CA ARG A 251 -14.48 4.90 8.52
C ARG A 251 -13.50 4.93 7.35
N PHE A 252 -13.74 4.09 6.36
CA PHE A 252 -12.83 3.82 5.24
C PHE A 252 -13.14 4.63 3.98
N LYS A 253 -12.08 4.88 3.23
CA LYS A 253 -12.10 5.40 1.86
C LYS A 253 -11.54 4.34 0.92
N TYR A 254 -12.05 4.33 -0.30
CA TYR A 254 -11.68 3.35 -1.30
C TYR A 254 -11.23 4.03 -2.60
N GLU A 255 -10.34 3.36 -3.33
CA GLU A 255 -9.88 3.75 -4.67
C GLU A 255 -11.00 3.75 -5.72
N VAL A 256 -12.06 2.99 -5.46
CA VAL A 256 -13.23 2.84 -6.34
C VAL A 256 -14.53 3.08 -5.58
N THR A 257 -15.54 3.63 -6.25
CA THR A 257 -16.88 3.73 -5.68
C THR A 257 -17.58 2.37 -5.63
N PRO A 258 -18.62 2.19 -4.80
CA PRO A 258 -19.43 0.97 -4.80
C PRO A 258 -20.00 0.60 -6.18
N GLU A 259 -20.40 1.61 -6.97
CA GLU A 259 -20.91 1.42 -8.34
C GLU A 259 -19.80 0.92 -9.27
N GLN A 260 -18.60 1.52 -9.20
CA GLN A 260 -17.44 1.10 -9.97
C GLN A 260 -17.03 -0.35 -9.62
N ALA A 261 -17.01 -0.69 -8.33
CA ALA A 261 -16.75 -2.05 -7.87
C ALA A 261 -17.81 -3.04 -8.39
N GLN A 262 -19.08 -2.65 -8.42
CA GLN A 262 -20.15 -3.47 -9.00
C GLN A 262 -19.97 -3.64 -10.51
N GLN A 263 -19.56 -2.60 -11.24
CA GLN A 263 -19.26 -2.68 -12.67
C GLN A 263 -18.11 -3.66 -12.93
N VAL A 264 -17.00 -3.57 -12.17
CA VAL A 264 -15.89 -4.53 -12.23
C VAL A 264 -16.39 -5.95 -12.05
N ARG A 265 -17.18 -6.21 -11.00
CA ARG A 265 -17.75 -7.54 -10.71
C ARG A 265 -18.61 -8.06 -11.88
N ARG A 266 -19.46 -7.22 -12.46
CA ARG A 266 -20.30 -7.61 -13.61
C ARG A 266 -19.45 -7.93 -14.83
N LYS A 267 -18.41 -7.13 -15.10
CA LYS A 267 -17.53 -7.32 -16.26
C LYS A 267 -16.67 -8.57 -16.13
N VAL A 268 -16.10 -8.84 -14.94
CA VAL A 268 -15.40 -10.09 -14.62
C VAL A 268 -16.32 -11.29 -14.91
N ASN A 269 -17.54 -11.30 -14.37
CA ASN A 269 -18.51 -12.37 -14.61
C ASN A 269 -18.87 -12.52 -16.10
N GLN A 270 -18.97 -11.42 -16.85
CA GLN A 270 -19.24 -11.48 -18.29
C GLN A 270 -18.09 -12.10 -19.09
N ILE A 271 -16.85 -11.82 -18.71
CA ILE A 271 -15.65 -12.35 -19.36
C ILE A 271 -15.50 -13.83 -19.03
N VAL A 272 -15.59 -14.20 -17.75
CA VAL A 272 -15.43 -15.58 -17.29
C VAL A 272 -16.51 -16.51 -17.82
N LYS A 273 -17.74 -16.01 -18.04
CA LYS A 273 -18.80 -16.79 -18.70
C LYS A 273 -18.46 -17.26 -20.13
N LYS A 274 -17.47 -16.62 -20.78
CA LYS A 274 -16.99 -17.03 -22.11
C LYS A 274 -15.92 -18.12 -22.05
N ILE A 275 -15.40 -18.42 -20.85
CA ILE A 275 -14.42 -19.46 -20.62
C ILE A 275 -15.19 -20.79 -20.46
N PRO A 276 -14.96 -21.79 -21.33
CA PRO A 276 -15.55 -23.11 -21.18
C PRO A 276 -15.18 -23.77 -19.84
N VAL A 277 -16.15 -24.46 -19.24
CA VAL A 277 -16.01 -25.07 -17.91
C VAL A 277 -14.97 -26.20 -17.90
N ASP A 278 -14.84 -26.89 -19.03
CA ASP A 278 -13.94 -28.03 -19.26
C ASP A 278 -12.51 -27.63 -19.66
N TRP A 279 -12.23 -26.33 -19.80
CA TRP A 279 -10.87 -25.87 -20.04
C TRP A 279 -9.94 -26.19 -18.87
N SER A 280 -8.72 -26.61 -19.21
CA SER A 280 -7.64 -26.76 -18.24
C SER A 280 -7.24 -25.41 -17.64
N ASP A 281 -6.60 -25.43 -16.47
CA ASP A 281 -6.07 -24.21 -15.85
C ASP A 281 -5.15 -23.45 -16.80
N GLU A 282 -4.33 -24.17 -17.58
CA GLU A 282 -3.48 -23.58 -18.61
C GLU A 282 -4.29 -22.80 -19.65
N GLN A 283 -5.35 -23.40 -20.21
CA GLN A 283 -6.19 -22.75 -21.23
C GLN A 283 -6.87 -21.50 -20.66
N LYS A 284 -7.34 -21.57 -19.42
CA LYS A 284 -7.92 -20.43 -18.70
C LYS A 284 -6.90 -19.31 -18.48
N ILE A 285 -5.67 -19.67 -18.08
CA ILE A 285 -4.57 -18.72 -17.88
C ILE A 285 -4.21 -18.00 -19.17
N ARG A 286 -4.01 -18.75 -20.26
CA ARG A 286 -3.74 -18.18 -21.60
C ARG A 286 -4.85 -17.24 -22.04
N TYR A 287 -6.11 -17.65 -21.88
CA TYR A 287 -7.25 -16.80 -22.23
C TYR A 287 -7.29 -15.50 -21.44
N VAL A 288 -7.04 -15.54 -20.13
CA VAL A 288 -7.02 -14.33 -19.31
C VAL A 288 -5.84 -13.44 -19.67
N ASN A 289 -4.65 -14.00 -19.90
CA ASN A 289 -3.49 -13.26 -20.40
C ASN A 289 -3.83 -12.51 -21.69
N ASP A 290 -4.31 -13.25 -22.70
CA ASP A 290 -4.74 -12.69 -23.99
C ASP A 290 -5.80 -11.61 -23.83
N TYR A 291 -6.82 -11.86 -22.99
CA TYR A 291 -7.88 -10.89 -22.78
C TYR A 291 -7.33 -9.60 -22.18
N VAL A 292 -6.52 -9.68 -21.12
CA VAL A 292 -5.99 -8.49 -20.44
C VAL A 292 -5.05 -7.72 -21.37
N VAL A 293 -4.13 -8.41 -22.05
CA VAL A 293 -3.17 -7.77 -22.97
C VAL A 293 -3.90 -7.07 -24.13
N ARG A 294 -4.80 -7.75 -24.83
CA ARG A 294 -5.48 -7.18 -26.01
C ARG A 294 -6.42 -6.01 -25.69
N HIS A 295 -6.94 -5.94 -24.47
CA HIS A 295 -7.95 -4.96 -24.07
C HIS A 295 -7.40 -3.84 -23.19
N THR A 296 -6.08 -3.76 -23.02
CA THR A 296 -5.45 -2.76 -22.15
C THR A 296 -4.30 -2.08 -22.85
N THR A 297 -4.04 -0.83 -22.50
CA THR A 297 -2.84 -0.09 -22.86
C THR A 297 -2.13 0.37 -21.60
N TYR A 298 -0.83 0.12 -21.50
CA TYR A 298 -0.05 0.62 -20.39
C TYR A 298 -0.03 2.17 -20.38
N ARG A 299 -0.55 2.78 -19.31
CA ARG A 299 -0.69 4.22 -19.21
C ARG A 299 -0.62 4.70 -17.75
N LEU A 300 0.41 5.49 -17.44
CA LEU A 300 0.58 6.13 -16.14
C LEU A 300 -0.46 7.25 -15.86
N LYS A 301 -0.93 7.93 -16.92
CA LYS A 301 -1.89 9.04 -16.84
C LYS A 301 -3.24 8.59 -17.43
N SER A 302 -4.03 7.91 -16.64
CA SER A 302 -5.38 7.43 -17.00
C SER A 302 -6.47 8.41 -16.53
N LYS A 303 -7.68 8.22 -17.07
CA LYS A 303 -8.89 8.97 -16.69
C LYS A 303 -9.28 8.75 -15.22
N GLU A 304 -9.13 7.52 -14.76
CA GLU A 304 -9.41 7.06 -13.39
C GLU A 304 -8.12 6.53 -12.76
N SER A 305 -8.13 6.08 -11.50
CA SER A 305 -6.93 5.53 -10.84
C SER A 305 -6.34 4.36 -11.66
N PRO A 306 -5.11 4.47 -12.22
CA PRO A 306 -4.53 3.45 -13.12
C PRO A 306 -4.21 2.13 -12.41
N TYR A 307 -4.26 2.14 -11.08
CA TYR A 307 -3.93 1.01 -10.21
C TYR A 307 -5.12 0.06 -9.99
N THR A 308 -6.28 0.34 -10.60
CA THR A 308 -7.53 -0.37 -10.31
C THR A 308 -7.98 -1.27 -11.47
N PRO A 309 -8.62 -2.42 -11.18
CA PRO A 309 -9.30 -3.21 -12.21
C PRO A 309 -10.40 -2.46 -12.96
N TYR A 310 -10.94 -1.40 -12.36
CA TYR A 310 -11.93 -0.54 -13.02
C TYR A 310 -11.33 0.12 -14.27
N SER A 311 -10.15 0.72 -14.14
CA SER A 311 -9.47 1.38 -15.26
C SER A 311 -9.15 0.39 -16.39
N ILE A 312 -8.70 -0.81 -16.04
CA ILE A 312 -8.43 -1.88 -17.01
C ILE A 312 -9.72 -2.30 -17.74
N LEU A 313 -10.74 -2.71 -16.98
CA LEU A 313 -11.92 -3.37 -17.54
C LEU A 313 -12.93 -2.43 -18.20
N MET A 314 -12.93 -1.15 -17.83
CA MET A 314 -13.88 -0.15 -18.34
C MET A 314 -13.22 0.86 -19.28
N ASN A 315 -11.98 1.25 -19.02
CA ASN A 315 -11.29 2.30 -19.79
C ASN A 315 -10.20 1.73 -20.72
N GLY A 316 -9.80 0.45 -20.56
CA GLY A 316 -8.76 -0.18 -21.36
C GLY A 316 -7.37 0.41 -21.13
N GLU A 317 -7.11 0.93 -19.93
CA GLU A 317 -5.83 1.57 -19.59
C GLU A 317 -5.47 1.36 -18.12
N GLY A 318 -4.17 1.25 -17.83
CA GLY A 318 -3.70 1.16 -16.46
C GLY A 318 -2.21 0.86 -16.35
N VAL A 319 -1.77 0.51 -15.14
CA VAL A 319 -0.38 0.14 -14.82
C VAL A 319 -0.34 -1.23 -14.14
N CYS A 320 0.87 -1.70 -13.81
CA CYS A 320 1.11 -3.05 -13.30
C CYS A 320 0.15 -3.51 -12.20
N ASP A 321 -0.18 -2.66 -11.22
CA ASP A 321 -1.19 -2.97 -10.20
C ASP A 321 -2.58 -3.28 -10.79
N GLY A 322 -3.05 -2.45 -11.72
CA GLY A 322 -4.33 -2.66 -12.39
C GLY A 322 -4.36 -3.97 -13.17
N TYR A 323 -3.29 -4.25 -13.93
CA TYR A 323 -3.15 -5.50 -14.68
C TYR A 323 -3.17 -6.71 -13.73
N ALA A 324 -2.29 -6.73 -12.73
CA ALA A 324 -2.15 -7.85 -11.80
C ALA A 324 -3.43 -8.11 -10.97
N LEU A 325 -4.14 -7.05 -10.56
CA LEU A 325 -5.42 -7.19 -9.87
C LEU A 325 -6.54 -7.64 -10.80
N THR A 326 -6.55 -7.21 -12.06
CA THR A 326 -7.54 -7.68 -13.05
C THR A 326 -7.35 -9.15 -13.37
N THR A 327 -6.10 -9.55 -13.61
CA THR A 327 -5.70 -10.94 -13.84
C THR A 327 -6.04 -11.81 -12.63
N LEU A 328 -5.78 -11.34 -11.41
CA LEU A 328 -6.20 -12.00 -10.17
C LEU A 328 -7.72 -12.26 -10.18
N LEU A 329 -8.54 -11.23 -10.35
CA LEU A 329 -10.00 -11.35 -10.30
C LEU A 329 -10.57 -12.28 -11.37
N LEU A 330 -10.03 -12.22 -12.60
CA LEU A 330 -10.48 -13.06 -13.71
C LEU A 330 -10.12 -14.54 -13.47
N LEU A 331 -8.92 -14.83 -12.98
CA LEU A 331 -8.47 -16.19 -12.71
C LEU A 331 -9.13 -16.80 -11.48
N GLU A 332 -9.30 -16.05 -10.40
CA GLU A 332 -10.06 -16.51 -9.23
C GLU A 332 -11.49 -16.86 -9.62
N ALA A 333 -12.15 -16.01 -10.42
CA ALA A 333 -13.50 -16.26 -10.91
C ALA A 333 -13.56 -17.44 -11.90
N ALA A 334 -12.49 -17.73 -12.64
CA ALA A 334 -12.37 -18.90 -13.52
C ALA A 334 -12.00 -20.21 -12.76
N GLY A 335 -11.81 -20.13 -11.43
CA GLY A 335 -11.47 -21.25 -10.57
C GLY A 335 -10.01 -21.66 -10.60
N VAL A 336 -9.11 -20.78 -11.06
CA VAL A 336 -7.66 -21.01 -11.08
C VAL A 336 -7.05 -20.50 -9.78
N GLU A 337 -6.20 -21.30 -9.13
CA GLU A 337 -5.42 -20.84 -7.98
C GLU A 337 -4.39 -19.79 -8.42
N VAL A 338 -4.53 -18.57 -7.89
CA VAL A 338 -3.70 -17.42 -8.26
C VAL A 338 -3.28 -16.62 -7.01
N ARG A 339 -2.12 -15.96 -7.08
CA ARG A 339 -1.60 -15.05 -6.06
C ARG A 339 -1.21 -13.73 -6.72
N TYR A 340 -1.48 -12.62 -6.06
CA TYR A 340 -0.90 -11.32 -6.39
C TYR A 340 0.49 -11.23 -5.75
N ILE A 341 1.48 -10.70 -6.47
CA ILE A 341 2.83 -10.43 -5.97
C ILE A 341 3.13 -8.95 -6.05
N ASP A 342 3.67 -8.40 -4.95
CA ASP A 342 4.41 -7.15 -4.91
C ASP A 342 5.93 -7.40 -4.97
N GLY A 343 6.63 -6.63 -5.81
CA GLY A 343 8.06 -6.75 -5.98
C GLY A 343 8.70 -5.53 -6.64
N LYS A 344 9.81 -5.77 -7.34
CA LYS A 344 10.60 -4.74 -8.00
C LYS A 344 11.17 -5.25 -9.31
N VAL A 345 11.30 -4.31 -10.25
CA VAL A 345 12.07 -4.42 -11.49
C VAL A 345 13.06 -3.26 -11.56
N SER A 346 13.89 -3.17 -12.60
CA SER A 346 14.91 -2.12 -12.74
C SER A 346 14.34 -0.69 -12.68
N SER A 347 13.11 -0.50 -13.14
CA SER A 347 12.43 0.81 -13.18
C SER A 347 11.71 1.19 -11.89
N GLY A 348 11.55 0.27 -10.92
CA GLY A 348 10.90 0.58 -9.64
C GLY A 348 10.08 -0.56 -9.06
N LEU A 349 9.04 -0.19 -8.31
CA LEU A 349 8.06 -1.14 -7.78
C LEU A 349 7.26 -1.74 -8.94
N HIS A 350 6.94 -3.02 -8.83
CA HIS A 350 6.18 -3.74 -9.84
C HIS A 350 5.25 -4.76 -9.19
N ALA A 351 4.19 -5.12 -9.91
CA ALA A 351 3.18 -6.07 -9.45
C ALA A 351 2.81 -7.03 -10.58
N TRP A 352 2.66 -8.31 -10.25
CA TRP A 352 2.31 -9.39 -11.19
C TRP A 352 1.63 -10.53 -10.43
N ASN A 353 1.45 -11.70 -11.06
CA ASN A 353 0.77 -12.84 -10.45
C ASN A 353 1.64 -14.10 -10.38
N MET A 354 1.28 -15.03 -9.48
CA MET A 354 1.59 -16.45 -9.64
C MET A 354 0.31 -17.22 -9.90
N VAL A 355 0.41 -18.24 -10.74
CA VAL A 355 -0.69 -19.15 -11.07
C VAL A 355 -0.25 -20.58 -10.83
N LYS A 356 -1.17 -21.43 -10.41
CA LYS A 356 -0.90 -22.85 -10.18
C LYS A 356 -1.46 -23.68 -11.33
N VAL A 357 -0.61 -24.52 -11.92
CA VAL A 357 -0.97 -25.41 -13.03
C VAL A 357 -0.43 -26.80 -12.74
N LYS A 358 -1.28 -27.82 -12.82
CA LYS A 358 -0.92 -29.22 -12.55
C LYS A 358 -0.16 -29.40 -11.21
N GLY A 359 -0.56 -28.65 -10.19
CA GLY A 359 0.02 -28.70 -8.85
C GLY A 359 1.27 -27.83 -8.61
N ASN A 360 1.87 -27.28 -9.67
CA ASN A 360 3.07 -26.45 -9.59
C ASN A 360 2.75 -24.96 -9.74
N TRP A 361 3.50 -24.11 -9.06
CA TRP A 361 3.37 -22.65 -9.21
C TRP A 361 4.26 -22.14 -10.33
N TYR A 362 3.79 -21.10 -11.01
CA TYR A 362 4.49 -20.36 -12.05
C TYR A 362 4.16 -18.89 -11.96
N HIS A 363 5.04 -18.02 -12.46
CA HIS A 363 4.79 -16.59 -12.57
C HIS A 363 4.01 -16.25 -13.84
N LEU A 364 3.16 -15.24 -13.74
CA LEU A 364 2.41 -14.65 -14.83
C LEU A 364 2.51 -13.13 -14.73
N ASP A 365 3.11 -12.49 -15.73
CA ASP A 365 3.15 -11.03 -15.83
C ASP A 365 2.41 -10.55 -17.08
N THR A 366 1.14 -10.23 -16.92
CA THR A 366 0.30 -9.69 -18.00
C THR A 366 0.71 -8.29 -18.44
N THR A 367 1.47 -7.54 -17.64
CA THR A 367 1.98 -6.21 -18.04
C THR A 367 3.18 -6.34 -18.95
N TRP A 368 4.09 -7.27 -18.68
CA TRP A 368 5.27 -7.49 -19.52
C TRP A 368 4.98 -8.42 -20.71
N ASN A 369 3.82 -9.06 -20.75
CA ASN A 369 3.25 -9.69 -21.94
C ASN A 369 2.49 -8.72 -22.86
N ASP A 370 2.32 -7.46 -22.46
CA ASP A 370 1.71 -6.40 -23.27
C ASP A 370 2.79 -5.70 -24.12
N PRO A 371 2.78 -5.85 -25.47
CA PRO A 371 3.81 -5.30 -26.32
C PRO A 371 3.86 -3.77 -26.27
N ILE A 372 5.07 -3.19 -26.32
CA ILE A 372 5.26 -1.74 -26.39
C ILE A 372 5.88 -1.36 -27.75
N PRO A 373 5.28 -0.45 -28.56
CA PRO A 373 3.98 0.19 -28.33
C PRO A 373 2.82 -0.82 -28.40
N ASN A 374 1.70 -0.53 -27.72
CA ASN A 374 0.56 -1.44 -27.67
C ASN A 374 0.11 -1.84 -29.08
N ARG A 375 -0.04 -3.14 -29.28
CA ARG A 375 -0.52 -3.78 -30.50
C ARG A 375 -1.69 -4.68 -30.12
N PRO A 376 -2.94 -4.22 -30.23
CA PRO A 376 -4.12 -4.95 -29.76
C PRO A 376 -4.29 -6.36 -30.38
N ASP A 377 -3.68 -6.59 -31.54
CA ASP A 377 -3.72 -7.86 -32.26
C ASP A 377 -2.56 -8.81 -31.89
N GLU A 378 -1.58 -8.35 -31.11
CA GLU A 378 -0.42 -9.12 -30.67
C GLU A 378 -0.46 -9.35 -29.16
N VAL A 379 -0.15 -10.57 -28.74
CA VAL A 379 0.01 -10.93 -27.33
C VAL A 379 1.36 -11.61 -27.20
N GLN A 380 2.18 -11.16 -26.26
CA GLN A 380 3.44 -11.83 -25.93
C GLN A 380 3.19 -12.88 -24.83
N GLU A 381 4.06 -13.88 -24.79
CA GLU A 381 4.01 -14.96 -23.79
C GLU A 381 5.33 -15.11 -23.03
N ASP A 382 6.23 -14.13 -23.13
CA ASP A 382 7.57 -14.16 -22.54
C ASP A 382 7.54 -14.36 -21.01
N TYR A 383 6.47 -13.91 -20.35
CA TYR A 383 6.23 -14.04 -18.92
C TYR A 383 4.96 -14.86 -18.62
N LEU A 384 4.56 -15.76 -19.51
CA LEU A 384 3.44 -16.66 -19.33
C LEU A 384 3.89 -17.97 -18.68
N MET A 385 3.51 -18.17 -17.41
CA MET A 385 3.80 -19.39 -16.64
C MET A 385 5.30 -19.75 -16.59
N VAL A 386 6.11 -18.76 -16.24
CA VAL A 386 7.57 -18.91 -16.11
C VAL A 386 8.01 -19.28 -14.69
N SER A 387 9.16 -19.94 -14.58
CA SER A 387 9.78 -20.31 -13.30
C SER A 387 10.44 -19.13 -12.59
N ASP A 388 10.81 -19.32 -11.32
CA ASP A 388 11.65 -18.40 -10.55
C ASP A 388 12.94 -18.11 -11.32
N LYS A 389 13.54 -19.12 -11.94
CA LYS A 389 14.80 -19.01 -12.67
C LYS A 389 14.71 -18.01 -13.81
N THR A 390 13.61 -18.03 -14.56
CA THR A 390 13.37 -17.09 -15.66
C THR A 390 13.01 -15.71 -15.11
N LEU A 391 12.08 -15.63 -14.16
CA LEU A 391 11.62 -14.34 -13.65
C LEU A 391 12.71 -13.55 -12.90
N LEU A 392 13.62 -14.23 -12.20
CA LEU A 392 14.71 -13.59 -11.43
C LEU A 392 15.75 -12.87 -12.29
N LYS A 393 15.70 -12.99 -13.62
CA LYS A 393 16.61 -12.27 -14.53
C LYS A 393 16.40 -10.75 -14.46
N ASP A 394 15.17 -10.31 -14.18
CA ASP A 394 14.76 -8.90 -14.21
C ASP A 394 13.74 -8.52 -13.12
N HIS A 395 13.14 -9.48 -12.42
CA HIS A 395 12.27 -9.26 -11.26
C HIS A 395 12.92 -9.66 -9.94
N SER A 396 12.48 -9.02 -8.86
CA SER A 396 12.83 -9.39 -7.49
C SER A 396 11.66 -9.22 -6.54
N TRP A 397 11.53 -10.13 -5.58
CA TRP A 397 10.47 -10.14 -4.56
C TRP A 397 10.98 -10.80 -3.27
N ILE A 398 10.20 -10.67 -2.19
CA ILE A 398 10.49 -11.35 -0.93
C ILE A 398 10.03 -12.81 -1.06
N LYS A 399 10.95 -13.70 -1.45
CA LYS A 399 10.63 -15.12 -1.72
C LYS A 399 9.88 -15.83 -0.59
N SER A 400 10.18 -15.51 0.67
CA SER A 400 9.52 -16.13 1.83
C SER A 400 8.03 -15.80 1.98
N LYS A 401 7.52 -14.78 1.26
CA LYS A 401 6.08 -14.46 1.23
C LYS A 401 5.27 -15.38 0.32
N TYR A 402 5.90 -16.06 -0.65
CA TYR A 402 5.21 -16.72 -1.76
C TYR A 402 5.68 -18.18 -1.96
N PRO A 403 4.85 -19.04 -2.58
CA PRO A 403 5.26 -20.39 -2.96
C PRO A 403 6.47 -20.39 -3.91
N LYS A 404 7.25 -21.48 -3.89
CA LYS A 404 8.28 -21.71 -4.92
C LYS A 404 7.63 -22.23 -6.20
N THR A 405 8.17 -21.81 -7.34
CA THR A 405 7.76 -22.33 -8.65
C THR A 405 8.39 -23.70 -8.96
N ALA A 406 7.98 -24.28 -10.09
CA ALA A 406 8.72 -25.38 -10.73
C ALA A 406 10.15 -24.97 -11.11
N LEU A 407 11.01 -25.95 -11.40
CA LEU A 407 12.43 -25.72 -11.73
C LEU A 407 12.65 -25.10 -13.12
N VAL A 408 11.70 -25.32 -14.04
CA VAL A 408 11.73 -24.85 -15.43
C VAL A 408 10.40 -24.23 -15.81
N ASP A 409 10.40 -23.47 -16.90
CA ASP A 409 9.20 -22.79 -17.40
C ASP A 409 8.16 -23.82 -17.85
N TYR A 410 6.86 -23.46 -17.80
CA TYR A 410 5.81 -24.43 -18.13
C TYR A 410 5.93 -24.94 -19.57
N ALA A 411 6.34 -24.07 -20.51
CA ALA A 411 6.54 -24.43 -21.93
C ALA A 411 7.69 -25.42 -22.19
N GLU A 412 8.56 -25.66 -21.20
CA GLU A 412 9.64 -26.65 -21.29
C GLU A 412 9.24 -28.05 -20.79
N ASN A 413 8.03 -28.20 -20.22
CA ASN A 413 7.48 -29.49 -19.78
C ASN A 413 6.50 -30.07 -20.80
#